data_AF-A0A5M4AZG7-F1
#
_entry.id   AF-A0A5M4AZG7-F1
#
_cell.length_a   1.000
_cell.length_b   1.000
_cell.length_c   1.000
_cell.angle_alpha   90.00
_cell.angle_beta   90.00
_cell.angle_gamma   90.00
#
_symmetry.space_group_name_H-M   'P 1'
#
loop_
_entity.id
_entity.type
_entity.pdbx_description
1 polymer ?
#
loop_
_entity_poly.entity_id
_entity_poly.type
_entity_poly.pdbx_seq_one_letter_code
_entity_poly.pdbx_strand_id
1 'polypeptide(L)'
;MTTQEALAILHNTKDGIPFEALDFLYHQPTDKELEEKIIFHLEHAYDDSLMLKQDGQYANLPLWYAILAEAHATRKMADAVVQLFTTPDAPDWDILNEQGLYLVGLFAEKYPEVINTFLDAVAKEVKEEHKTPYLFLYECLAFANNNQAEKVSALLKDKKTGWRELLAVQAAEAGLTECEPALQEFYKEYEQHTQTGTEENRIRVEIAYALEILKKGEKQPNSYYLQRGNWKNHYQQLVPLFETEKPMLAGITSNVGRNDLCPCGSGKKYKHCCMKKIQGN
;
A
#
# COMPACT_ATOMS: atom_id res chain seq x y z
N MET A 1 -30.03 0.95 -10.91
CA MET A 1 -29.01 1.99 -10.69
C MET A 1 -28.29 2.26 -12.00
N THR A 2 -28.02 3.52 -12.32
CA THR A 2 -27.16 3.93 -13.43
C THR A 2 -25.72 4.18 -12.95
N THR A 3 -24.75 4.24 -13.86
CA THR A 3 -23.35 4.59 -13.52
C THR A 3 -23.27 5.94 -12.81
N GLN A 4 -24.04 6.94 -13.26
CA GLN A 4 -24.09 8.26 -12.63
C GLN A 4 -24.67 8.21 -11.22
N GLU A 5 -25.73 7.42 -11.00
CA GLU A 5 -26.31 7.20 -9.67
C GLU A 5 -25.31 6.51 -8.73
N ALA A 6 -24.61 5.47 -9.21
CA ALA A 6 -23.61 4.76 -8.41
C ALA A 6 -22.42 5.66 -8.04
N LEU A 7 -21.88 6.43 -8.99
CA LEU A 7 -20.84 7.42 -8.73
C LEU A 7 -21.30 8.49 -7.74
N ALA A 8 -22.54 8.97 -7.87
CA ALA A 8 -23.10 9.91 -6.91
C ALA A 8 -23.20 9.31 -5.50
N ILE A 9 -23.55 8.03 -5.36
CA ILE A 9 -23.55 7.34 -4.06
C ILE A 9 -22.13 7.24 -3.51
N LEU A 10 -21.12 6.87 -4.31
CA LEU A 10 -19.73 6.82 -3.85
C LEU A 10 -19.25 8.17 -3.30
N HIS A 11 -19.53 9.26 -4.01
CA HIS A 11 -19.12 10.61 -3.63
C HIS A 11 -19.89 11.15 -2.42
N ASN A 12 -21.15 10.77 -2.25
CA ASN A 12 -22.00 11.30 -1.18
C ASN A 12 -22.02 10.46 0.10
N THR A 13 -21.60 9.19 0.05
CA THR A 13 -21.50 8.33 1.25
C THR A 13 -20.60 8.98 2.30
N LYS A 14 -21.13 9.09 3.53
CA LYS A 14 -20.46 9.73 4.67
C LYS A 14 -20.00 8.73 5.72
N ASP A 15 -20.78 7.68 5.93
CA ASP A 15 -20.58 6.66 6.94
C ASP A 15 -20.75 5.28 6.29
N GLY A 16 -20.00 4.29 6.77
CA GLY A 16 -20.03 2.94 6.23
C GLY A 16 -19.38 2.79 4.84
N ILE A 17 -19.57 1.61 4.27
CA ILE A 17 -19.04 1.20 2.97
C ILE A 17 -20.18 1.20 1.95
N PRO A 18 -20.08 1.90 0.80
CA PRO A 18 -21.13 1.96 -0.22
C PRO A 18 -21.17 0.70 -1.09
N PHE A 19 -21.41 -0.47 -0.48
CA PHE A 19 -21.33 -1.77 -1.15
C PHE A 19 -22.16 -1.87 -2.42
N GLU A 20 -23.40 -1.36 -2.42
CA GLU A 20 -24.28 -1.47 -3.58
C GLU A 20 -23.72 -0.71 -4.79
N ALA A 21 -23.19 0.50 -4.57
CA ALA A 21 -22.57 1.32 -5.61
C ALA A 21 -21.23 0.73 -6.09
N LEU A 22 -20.38 0.28 -5.16
CA LEU A 22 -19.13 -0.40 -5.50
C LEU A 22 -19.38 -1.65 -6.33
N ASP A 23 -20.28 -2.52 -5.88
CA ASP A 23 -20.61 -3.79 -6.53
C ASP A 23 -21.18 -3.57 -7.93
N PHE A 24 -22.06 -2.58 -8.10
CA PHE A 24 -22.57 -2.24 -9.43
C PHE A 24 -21.48 -1.75 -10.38
N LEU A 25 -20.62 -0.83 -9.93
CA LEU A 25 -19.53 -0.26 -10.75
C LEU A 25 -18.48 -1.33 -11.08
N TYR A 26 -18.13 -2.17 -10.12
CA TYR A 26 -17.18 -3.29 -10.26
C TYR A 26 -17.55 -4.25 -11.40
N HIS A 27 -18.85 -4.43 -11.66
CA HIS A 27 -19.35 -5.30 -12.73
C HIS A 27 -19.66 -4.58 -14.05
N GLN A 28 -19.40 -3.27 -14.14
CA GLN A 28 -19.51 -2.56 -15.42
C GLN A 28 -18.31 -2.86 -16.33
N PRO A 29 -18.46 -2.73 -17.65
CA PRO A 29 -17.31 -2.66 -18.54
C PRO A 29 -16.41 -1.48 -18.16
N THR A 30 -15.09 -1.66 -18.25
CA THR A 30 -14.16 -0.53 -18.12
C THR A 30 -14.38 0.44 -19.27
N ASP A 31 -14.79 1.65 -18.95
CA ASP A 31 -14.84 2.77 -19.89
C ASP A 31 -13.77 3.82 -19.55
N LYS A 32 -13.54 4.73 -20.50
CA LYS A 32 -12.50 5.76 -20.39
C LYS A 32 -12.76 6.73 -19.23
N GLU A 33 -14.01 7.09 -18.98
CA GLU A 33 -14.34 8.03 -17.91
C GLU A 33 -14.05 7.41 -16.54
N LEU A 34 -14.40 6.14 -16.35
CA LEU A 34 -14.12 5.41 -15.13
C LEU A 34 -12.61 5.16 -14.94
N GLU A 35 -11.88 4.80 -16.01
CA GLU A 35 -10.41 4.70 -15.98
C GLU A 35 -9.77 6.02 -15.50
N GLU A 36 -10.18 7.15 -16.06
CA GLU A 36 -9.66 8.48 -15.71
C GLU A 36 -9.99 8.85 -14.25
N LYS A 37 -11.19 8.53 -13.75
CA LYS A 37 -11.55 8.74 -12.34
C LYS A 37 -10.72 7.88 -11.39
N ILE A 38 -10.48 6.62 -11.75
CA ILE A 38 -9.65 5.71 -10.93
C ILE A 38 -8.24 6.27 -10.83
N ILE A 39 -7.60 6.60 -11.96
CA ILE A 39 -6.25 7.16 -11.99
C ILE A 39 -6.20 8.44 -11.16
N PHE A 40 -7.11 9.38 -11.40
CA PHE A 40 -7.16 10.65 -10.68
C PHE A 40 -7.21 10.46 -9.16
N HIS A 41 -8.09 9.58 -8.66
CA HIS A 41 -8.24 9.37 -7.22
C HIS A 41 -7.09 8.59 -6.57
N LEU A 42 -6.35 7.78 -7.34
CA LEU A 42 -5.12 7.13 -6.86
C LEU A 42 -3.95 8.12 -6.77
N GLU A 43 -3.76 8.96 -7.81
CA GLU A 43 -2.69 9.98 -7.83
C GLU A 43 -2.88 11.07 -6.76
N HIS A 44 -4.13 11.37 -6.41
CA HIS A 44 -4.47 12.41 -5.44
C HIS A 44 -4.98 11.83 -4.11
N ALA A 45 -4.56 10.61 -3.78
CA ALA A 45 -5.06 9.89 -2.61
C ALA A 45 -4.88 10.63 -1.28
N TYR A 46 -3.87 11.50 -1.21
CA TYR A 46 -3.48 12.24 -0.01
C TYR A 46 -3.60 13.77 -0.19
N ASP A 47 -4.30 14.24 -1.23
CA ASP A 47 -4.57 15.67 -1.41
C ASP A 47 -5.74 16.10 -0.52
N ASP A 48 -5.43 16.69 0.63
CA ASP A 48 -6.42 17.20 1.58
C ASP A 48 -7.50 18.08 0.91
N SER A 49 -7.14 18.89 -0.09
CA SER A 49 -8.08 19.80 -0.76
C SER A 49 -9.16 19.08 -1.57
N LEU A 50 -8.88 17.85 -2.01
CA LEU A 50 -9.80 16.98 -2.74
C LEU A 50 -10.54 16.01 -1.81
N MET A 51 -9.92 15.70 -0.67
CA MET A 51 -10.42 14.76 0.32
C MET A 51 -11.39 15.38 1.32
N LEU A 52 -11.24 16.69 1.57
CA LEU A 52 -12.14 17.50 2.40
C LEU A 52 -13.42 17.87 1.62
N LYS A 53 -14.55 17.32 2.05
CA LYS A 53 -15.88 17.77 1.60
C LYS A 53 -16.17 19.17 2.16
N GLN A 54 -17.10 19.88 1.52
CA GLN A 54 -17.55 21.22 1.95
C GLN A 54 -18.08 21.29 3.39
N ASP A 55 -18.55 20.17 3.94
CA ASP A 55 -19.01 20.05 5.33
C ASP A 55 -17.90 19.69 6.32
N GLY A 56 -16.63 19.69 5.87
CA GLY A 56 -15.44 19.38 6.67
C GLY A 56 -15.25 17.87 6.93
N GLN A 57 -16.03 17.01 6.27
CA GLN A 57 -15.86 15.56 6.36
C GLN A 57 -14.90 15.05 5.29
N TYR A 58 -14.20 14.00 5.66
CA TYR A 58 -13.17 13.35 4.87
C TYR A 58 -13.82 12.21 4.08
N ALA A 59 -13.67 12.19 2.75
CA ALA A 59 -14.26 11.16 1.88
C ALA A 59 -13.29 10.00 1.64
N ASN A 60 -13.73 8.75 1.82
CA ASN A 60 -12.92 7.55 1.49
C ASN A 60 -12.78 7.31 -0.03
N LEU A 61 -12.79 8.36 -0.86
CA LEU A 61 -12.82 8.23 -2.32
C LEU A 61 -11.62 7.46 -2.89
N PRO A 62 -10.37 7.75 -2.52
CA PRO A 62 -9.20 7.01 -3.01
C PRO A 62 -9.33 5.53 -2.72
N LEU A 63 -9.82 5.15 -1.54
CA LEU A 63 -10.09 3.76 -1.23
C LEU A 63 -11.17 3.17 -2.15
N TRP A 64 -12.30 3.85 -2.33
CA TRP A 64 -13.36 3.36 -3.24
C TRP A 64 -12.86 3.16 -4.67
N TYR A 65 -12.07 4.10 -5.20
CA TYR A 65 -11.50 3.99 -6.54
C TYR A 65 -10.37 2.96 -6.61
N ALA A 66 -9.61 2.75 -5.53
CA ALA A 66 -8.62 1.68 -5.43
C ALA A 66 -9.27 0.28 -5.42
N ILE A 67 -10.46 0.13 -4.84
CA ILE A 67 -11.26 -1.11 -4.95
C ILE A 67 -11.72 -1.33 -6.39
N LEU A 68 -12.20 -0.28 -7.05
CA LEU A 68 -12.63 -0.35 -8.46
C LEU A 68 -11.46 -0.67 -9.39
N ALA A 69 -10.25 -0.22 -9.08
CA ALA A 69 -9.05 -0.55 -9.84
C ALA A 69 -8.81 -2.07 -9.96
N GLU A 70 -9.33 -2.89 -9.05
CA GLU A 70 -9.22 -4.36 -9.16
C GLU A 70 -9.94 -4.90 -10.41
N ALA A 71 -11.20 -4.52 -10.60
CA ALA A 71 -12.00 -4.94 -11.76
C ALA A 71 -11.58 -4.24 -13.04
N HIS A 72 -11.16 -2.98 -12.93
CA HIS A 72 -10.89 -2.11 -14.05
C HIS A 72 -9.40 -1.98 -14.40
N ALA A 73 -8.54 -2.85 -13.83
CA ALA A 73 -7.08 -2.75 -13.94
C ALA A 73 -6.61 -2.60 -15.39
N THR A 74 -6.11 -1.41 -15.73
CA THR A 74 -5.38 -1.13 -16.98
C THR A 74 -3.93 -0.80 -16.67
N ARG A 75 -3.03 -1.10 -17.59
CA ARG A 75 -1.60 -0.84 -17.40
C ARG A 75 -1.28 0.60 -16.93
N LYS A 76 -2.03 1.59 -17.42
CA LYS A 76 -1.84 3.01 -17.07
C LYS A 76 -1.99 3.30 -15.58
N MET A 77 -2.77 2.49 -14.86
CA MET A 77 -3.01 2.66 -13.43
C MET A 77 -1.80 2.29 -12.57
N ALA A 78 -0.84 1.52 -13.10
CA ALA A 78 0.33 1.09 -12.32
C ALA A 78 1.18 2.28 -11.82
N ASP A 79 1.31 3.34 -12.63
CA ASP A 79 2.04 4.55 -12.23
C ASP A 79 1.29 5.32 -11.11
N ALA A 80 -0.04 5.27 -11.11
CA ALA A 80 -0.84 5.84 -10.04
C ALA A 80 -0.75 5.03 -8.74
N VAL A 81 -0.64 3.70 -8.84
CA VAL A 81 -0.41 2.82 -7.68
C VAL A 81 0.95 3.07 -7.04
N VAL A 82 2.00 3.39 -7.83
CA VAL A 82 3.29 3.83 -7.28
C VAL A 82 3.11 5.03 -6.36
N GLN A 83 2.32 6.03 -6.77
CA GLN A 83 2.13 7.26 -6.00
C GLN A 83 1.47 7.02 -4.63
N LEU A 84 0.69 5.95 -4.44
CA LEU A 84 0.19 5.58 -3.11
C LEU A 84 1.33 5.35 -2.10
N PHE A 85 2.48 4.88 -2.57
CA PHE A 85 3.59 4.49 -1.71
C PHE A 85 4.83 5.39 -1.81
N THR A 86 4.79 6.38 -2.69
CA THR A 86 5.89 7.34 -2.90
C THR A 86 5.44 8.79 -2.74
N THR A 87 4.24 9.05 -2.21
CA THR A 87 3.81 10.42 -1.87
C THR A 87 4.44 10.84 -0.55
N PRO A 88 5.23 11.93 -0.50
CA PRO A 88 5.81 12.44 0.73
C PRO A 88 4.73 12.86 1.73
N ASP A 89 5.01 12.67 3.02
CA ASP A 89 4.13 13.06 4.14
C ASP A 89 2.72 12.43 4.09
N ALA A 90 2.52 11.40 3.27
CA ALA A 90 1.27 10.65 3.21
C ALA A 90 0.93 10.09 4.61
N PRO A 91 -0.32 10.29 5.11
CA PRO A 91 -0.73 9.71 6.37
C PRO A 91 -0.74 8.19 6.29
N ASP A 92 -0.46 7.55 7.41
CA ASP A 92 -0.63 6.11 7.52
C ASP A 92 -2.14 5.78 7.46
N TRP A 93 -2.54 5.14 6.37
CA TRP A 93 -3.91 4.74 6.10
C TRP A 93 -3.94 3.26 5.79
N ASP A 94 -3.87 2.43 6.84
CA ASP A 94 -3.78 0.96 6.80
C ASP A 94 -4.67 0.33 5.72
N ILE A 95 -5.95 0.71 5.68
CA ILE A 95 -6.92 0.11 4.74
C ILE A 95 -6.61 0.48 3.27
N LEU A 96 -6.14 1.71 3.00
CA LEU A 96 -5.69 2.08 1.66
C LEU A 96 -4.35 1.44 1.32
N ASN A 97 -3.44 1.32 2.31
CA ASN A 97 -2.15 0.66 2.13
C ASN A 97 -2.35 -0.83 1.77
N GLU A 98 -3.23 -1.54 2.47
CA GLU A 98 -3.61 -2.91 2.15
C GLU A 98 -4.23 -3.05 0.75
N GLN A 99 -5.12 -2.11 0.38
CA GLN A 99 -5.71 -2.11 -0.96
C GLN A 99 -4.65 -1.83 -2.04
N GLY A 100 -3.76 -0.87 -1.81
CA GLY A 100 -2.64 -0.57 -2.70
C GLY A 100 -1.69 -1.76 -2.83
N LEU A 101 -1.43 -2.49 -1.74
CA LEU A 101 -0.62 -3.70 -1.73
C LEU A 101 -1.25 -4.78 -2.61
N TYR A 102 -2.57 -5.00 -2.48
CA TYR A 102 -3.31 -5.88 -3.39
C TYR A 102 -3.14 -5.47 -4.86
N LEU A 103 -3.25 -4.17 -5.15
CA LEU A 103 -3.08 -3.64 -6.51
C LEU A 103 -1.66 -3.87 -7.04
N VAL A 104 -0.60 -3.71 -6.23
CA VAL A 104 0.77 -4.00 -6.67
C VAL A 104 0.89 -5.45 -7.16
N GLY A 105 0.38 -6.41 -6.39
CA GLY A 105 0.35 -7.82 -6.80
C GLY A 105 -0.48 -8.07 -8.06
N LEU A 106 -1.69 -7.50 -8.12
CA LEU A 106 -2.58 -7.60 -9.29
C LEU A 106 -1.92 -7.06 -10.57
N PHE A 107 -1.31 -5.88 -10.51
CA PHE A 107 -0.67 -5.26 -11.66
C PHE A 107 0.58 -6.05 -12.08
N ALA A 108 1.38 -6.54 -11.12
CA ALA A 108 2.54 -7.37 -11.40
C ALA A 108 2.17 -8.71 -12.07
N GLU A 109 1.06 -9.34 -11.67
CA GLU A 109 0.55 -10.54 -12.32
C GLU A 109 0.02 -10.25 -13.74
N LYS A 110 -0.82 -9.22 -13.86
CA LYS A 110 -1.54 -8.93 -15.10
C LYS A 110 -0.67 -8.29 -16.18
N TYR A 111 0.33 -7.51 -15.77
CA TYR A 111 1.23 -6.76 -16.65
C TYR A 111 2.69 -6.94 -16.20
N PRO A 112 3.34 -8.09 -16.46
CA PRO A 112 4.66 -8.40 -15.89
C PRO A 112 5.76 -7.34 -16.12
N GLU A 113 5.64 -6.51 -17.16
CA GLU A 113 6.57 -5.41 -17.39
C GLU A 113 6.54 -4.31 -16.31
N VAL A 114 5.44 -4.19 -15.54
CA VAL A 114 5.30 -3.19 -14.47
C VAL A 114 6.12 -3.51 -13.24
N ILE A 115 6.59 -4.76 -13.09
CA ILE A 115 7.51 -5.13 -12.02
C ILE A 115 8.75 -4.22 -12.07
N ASN A 116 9.24 -3.91 -13.27
CA ASN A 116 10.33 -2.96 -13.44
C ASN A 116 9.93 -1.54 -13.05
N THR A 117 8.70 -1.09 -13.37
CA THR A 117 8.18 0.22 -12.93
C THR A 117 8.19 0.33 -11.41
N PHE A 118 7.72 -0.70 -10.70
CA PHE A 118 7.72 -0.72 -9.22
C PHE A 118 9.13 -0.74 -8.64
N LEU A 119 10.03 -1.58 -9.16
CA LEU A 119 11.43 -1.63 -8.71
C LEU A 119 12.20 -0.33 -9.02
N ASP A 120 11.91 0.34 -10.14
CA ASP A 120 12.50 1.63 -10.48
C ASP A 120 12.02 2.74 -9.54
N ALA A 121 10.74 2.71 -9.13
CA ALA A 121 10.21 3.61 -8.13
C ALA A 121 10.89 3.41 -6.76
N VAL A 122 11.06 2.16 -6.30
CA VAL A 122 11.84 1.86 -5.09
C VAL A 122 13.25 2.41 -5.21
N ALA A 123 13.97 2.11 -6.30
CA ALA A 123 15.34 2.57 -6.49
C ALA A 123 15.44 4.11 -6.47
N LYS A 124 14.43 4.80 -6.98
CA LYS A 124 14.34 6.27 -6.90
C LYS A 124 14.17 6.74 -5.45
N GLU A 125 13.23 6.19 -4.70
CA GLU A 125 13.00 6.57 -3.30
C GLU A 125 14.23 6.30 -2.42
N VAL A 126 14.93 5.18 -2.64
CA VAL A 126 16.20 4.85 -1.96
C VAL A 126 17.28 5.86 -2.28
N LYS A 127 17.43 6.22 -3.56
CA LYS A 127 18.43 7.20 -4.02
C LYS A 127 18.17 8.59 -3.43
N GLU A 128 16.90 8.99 -3.33
CA GLU A 128 16.47 10.29 -2.81
C GLU A 128 16.35 10.30 -1.28
N GLU A 129 16.56 9.14 -0.62
CA GLU A 129 16.47 8.94 0.84
C GLU A 129 15.11 9.39 1.41
N HIS A 130 14.05 9.20 0.62
CA HIS A 130 12.69 9.49 1.04
C HIS A 130 12.21 8.51 2.11
N LYS A 131 11.41 9.02 3.05
CA LYS A 131 10.78 8.24 4.14
C LYS A 131 9.35 7.84 3.78
N THR A 132 9.13 7.45 2.53
CA THR A 132 7.85 6.98 2.03
C THR A 132 7.72 5.47 2.27
N PRO A 133 6.49 4.92 2.35
CA PRO A 133 6.29 3.50 2.61
C PRO A 133 6.45 2.65 1.34
N TYR A 134 7.52 2.85 0.57
CA TYR A 134 7.76 2.13 -0.70
C TYR A 134 7.94 0.62 -0.52
N LEU A 135 8.08 0.10 0.70
CA LEU A 135 8.14 -1.33 1.00
C LEU A 135 6.95 -2.10 0.41
N PHE A 136 5.78 -1.48 0.31
CA PHE A 136 4.59 -2.12 -0.22
C PHE A 136 4.73 -2.45 -1.72
N LEU A 137 5.65 -1.78 -2.43
CA LEU A 137 5.99 -2.11 -3.80
C LEU A 137 6.75 -3.44 -3.93
N TYR A 138 7.33 -3.98 -2.86
CA TYR A 138 8.03 -5.27 -2.91
C TYR A 138 7.09 -6.45 -3.20
N GLU A 139 5.78 -6.33 -2.96
CA GLU A 139 4.77 -7.33 -3.34
C GLU A 139 4.85 -7.75 -4.81
N CYS A 140 5.35 -6.86 -5.68
CA CYS A 140 5.55 -7.20 -7.10
C CYS A 140 6.49 -8.40 -7.30
N LEU A 141 7.38 -8.68 -6.34
CA LEU A 141 8.32 -9.79 -6.41
C LEU A 141 7.62 -11.14 -6.44
N ALA A 142 6.41 -11.27 -5.89
CA ALA A 142 5.62 -12.49 -6.02
C ALA A 142 5.49 -12.98 -7.47
N PHE A 143 5.54 -12.05 -8.43
CA PHE A 143 5.43 -12.31 -9.86
C PHE A 143 6.76 -12.15 -10.63
N ALA A 144 7.83 -11.72 -9.96
CA ALA A 144 9.15 -11.56 -10.55
C ALA A 144 9.83 -12.91 -10.88
N ASN A 145 10.92 -12.83 -11.63
CA ASN A 145 11.85 -13.91 -11.91
C ASN A 145 13.28 -13.34 -12.04
N ASN A 146 14.25 -14.17 -12.44
CA ASN A 146 15.65 -13.75 -12.51
C ASN A 146 15.92 -12.60 -13.50
N ASN A 147 15.00 -12.25 -14.41
CA ASN A 147 15.13 -11.04 -15.22
C ASN A 147 15.20 -9.75 -14.38
N GLN A 148 14.70 -9.79 -13.13
CA GLN A 148 14.76 -8.68 -12.18
C GLN A 148 15.90 -8.82 -11.15
N ALA A 149 16.66 -9.93 -11.16
CA ALA A 149 17.64 -10.24 -10.12
C ALA A 149 18.74 -9.19 -10.01
N GLU A 150 19.16 -8.57 -11.12
CA GLU A 150 20.16 -7.49 -11.11
C GLU A 150 19.67 -6.27 -10.29
N LYS A 151 18.44 -5.81 -10.56
CA LYS A 151 17.84 -4.66 -9.84
C LYS A 151 17.63 -4.97 -8.36
N VAL A 152 17.09 -6.16 -8.07
CA VAL A 152 16.87 -6.60 -6.69
C VAL A 152 18.20 -6.75 -5.94
N SER A 153 19.22 -7.31 -6.59
CA SER A 153 20.58 -7.41 -6.02
C SER A 153 21.20 -6.04 -5.74
N ALA A 154 20.96 -5.05 -6.60
CA ALA A 154 21.44 -3.68 -6.37
C ALA A 154 20.78 -3.06 -5.11
N LEU A 155 19.46 -3.20 -4.98
CA LEU A 155 18.73 -2.76 -3.79
C LEU A 155 19.18 -3.48 -2.51
N LEU A 156 19.42 -4.80 -2.59
CA LEU A 156 19.91 -5.59 -1.47
C LEU A 156 21.31 -5.16 -1.01
N LYS A 157 22.16 -4.66 -1.89
CA LYS A 157 23.52 -4.20 -1.57
C LYS A 157 23.56 -2.77 -1.04
N ASP A 158 22.58 -1.94 -1.40
CA ASP A 158 22.51 -0.56 -0.93
C ASP A 158 22.00 -0.52 0.51
N LYS A 159 22.85 -0.02 1.44
CA LYS A 159 22.51 0.09 2.87
C LYS A 159 21.45 1.14 3.16
N LYS A 160 21.12 2.01 2.19
CA LYS A 160 20.04 2.99 2.29
C LYS A 160 18.67 2.39 2.01
N THR A 161 18.62 1.21 1.38
CA THR A 161 17.37 0.50 1.15
C THR A 161 16.71 0.18 2.48
N GLY A 162 15.46 0.61 2.64
CA GLY A 162 14.63 0.29 3.79
C GLY A 162 14.10 -1.14 3.69
N TRP A 163 13.94 -1.78 4.85
CA TRP A 163 13.38 -3.14 4.96
C TRP A 163 14.12 -4.16 4.08
N ARG A 164 15.47 -4.10 4.04
CA ARG A 164 16.32 -5.00 3.22
C ARG A 164 16.09 -6.47 3.56
N GLU A 165 15.80 -6.77 4.83
CA GLU A 165 15.44 -8.10 5.30
C GLU A 165 14.13 -8.60 4.68
N LEU A 166 13.11 -7.74 4.58
CA LEU A 166 11.87 -8.05 3.88
C LEU A 166 12.11 -8.28 2.38
N LEU A 167 12.90 -7.40 1.74
CA LEU A 167 13.30 -7.54 0.34
C LEU A 167 14.02 -8.87 0.09
N ALA A 168 14.91 -9.28 1.00
CA ALA A 168 15.65 -10.54 0.91
C ALA A 168 14.71 -11.75 0.99
N VAL A 169 13.77 -11.75 1.95
CA VAL A 169 12.77 -12.81 2.11
C VAL A 169 11.89 -12.92 0.86
N GLN A 170 11.32 -11.80 0.39
CA GLN A 170 10.44 -11.83 -0.78
C GLN A 170 11.17 -12.21 -2.07
N ALA A 171 12.43 -11.78 -2.24
CA ALA A 171 13.25 -12.22 -3.37
C ALA A 171 13.50 -13.74 -3.33
N ALA A 172 13.75 -14.30 -2.14
CA ALA A 172 13.95 -15.72 -1.97
C ALA A 172 12.67 -16.53 -2.24
N GLU A 173 11.54 -16.13 -1.66
CA GLU A 173 10.24 -16.79 -1.84
C GLU A 173 9.74 -16.70 -3.30
N ALA A 174 10.12 -15.64 -4.02
CA ALA A 174 9.86 -15.49 -5.44
C ALA A 174 10.80 -16.34 -6.33
N GLY A 175 11.81 -17.00 -5.74
CA GLY A 175 12.74 -17.87 -6.45
C GLY A 175 13.81 -17.13 -7.26
N LEU A 176 14.20 -15.91 -6.86
CA LEU A 176 15.24 -15.13 -7.54
C LEU A 176 16.64 -15.67 -7.18
N THR A 177 16.96 -16.85 -7.69
CA THR A 177 18.22 -17.58 -7.39
C THR A 177 19.48 -16.79 -7.74
N GLU A 178 19.41 -15.92 -8.74
CA GLU A 178 20.54 -15.06 -9.12
C GLU A 178 20.83 -13.95 -8.09
N CYS A 179 19.95 -13.72 -7.11
CA CYS A 179 20.20 -12.82 -5.98
C CYS A 179 21.07 -13.46 -4.87
N GLU A 180 21.39 -14.77 -4.94
CA GLU A 180 22.13 -15.46 -3.88
C GLU A 180 23.43 -14.75 -3.46
N PRO A 181 24.29 -14.26 -4.38
CA PRO A 181 25.52 -13.58 -3.97
C PRO A 181 25.26 -12.30 -3.17
N ALA A 182 24.20 -11.55 -3.51
CA ALA A 182 23.82 -10.33 -2.79
C ALA A 182 23.27 -10.65 -1.39
N LEU A 183 22.45 -11.70 -1.26
CA LEU A 183 21.97 -12.18 0.04
C LEU A 183 23.11 -12.68 0.93
N GLN A 184 24.09 -13.39 0.37
CA GLN A 184 25.26 -13.84 1.12
C GLN A 184 26.12 -12.67 1.62
N GLU A 185 26.27 -11.62 0.81
CA GLU A 185 26.96 -10.38 1.22
C GLU A 185 26.20 -9.66 2.34
N PHE A 186 24.88 -9.53 2.20
CA PHE A 186 24.02 -8.94 3.23
C PHE A 186 24.05 -9.75 4.54
N TYR A 187 24.03 -11.08 4.47
CA TYR A 187 24.11 -11.95 5.64
C TYR A 187 25.41 -11.75 6.43
N LYS A 188 26.54 -11.58 5.74
CA LYS A 188 27.86 -11.35 6.38
C LYS A 188 27.89 -10.07 7.20
N GLU A 189 27.06 -9.08 6.87
CA GLU A 189 26.94 -7.86 7.69
C GLU A 189 26.38 -8.18 9.08
N TYR A 190 25.60 -9.26 9.22
CA TYR A 190 24.87 -9.61 10.44
C TYR A 190 25.28 -10.95 11.06
N GLU A 191 26.14 -11.76 10.42
CA GLU A 191 26.42 -13.16 10.81
C GLU A 191 26.89 -13.32 12.27
N GLN A 192 27.57 -12.30 12.81
CA GLN A 192 28.12 -12.31 14.17
C GLN A 192 27.06 -11.97 15.23
N HIS A 193 25.90 -11.44 14.83
CA HIS A 193 24.83 -10.99 15.72
C HIS A 193 23.94 -12.16 16.13
N THR A 194 24.35 -12.87 17.18
CA THR A 194 23.67 -14.09 17.66
C THR A 194 22.85 -13.88 18.94
N GLN A 195 22.91 -12.69 19.53
CA GLN A 195 22.18 -12.39 20.76
C GLN A 195 20.67 -12.35 20.49
N THR A 196 19.94 -13.29 21.08
CA THR A 196 18.48 -13.38 20.94
C THR A 196 17.80 -12.11 21.46
N GLY A 197 16.79 -11.63 20.73
CA GLY A 197 15.98 -10.48 21.12
C GLY A 197 16.51 -9.11 20.66
N THR A 198 17.69 -9.04 20.03
CA THR A 198 18.15 -7.80 19.38
C THR A 198 17.64 -7.70 17.95
N GLU A 199 17.51 -6.48 17.45
CA GLU A 199 17.05 -6.23 16.07
C GLU A 199 18.03 -6.80 15.04
N GLU A 200 19.33 -6.69 15.29
CA GLU A 200 20.36 -7.24 14.40
C GLU A 200 20.28 -8.76 14.30
N ASN A 201 19.98 -9.46 15.41
CA ASN A 201 19.77 -10.90 15.36
C ASN A 201 18.45 -11.27 14.67
N ARG A 202 17.40 -10.43 14.75
CA ARG A 202 16.17 -10.64 13.97
C ARG A 202 16.45 -10.54 12.47
N ILE A 203 17.11 -9.47 12.03
CA ILE A 203 17.55 -9.29 10.64
C ILE A 203 18.40 -10.48 10.17
N ARG A 204 19.38 -10.92 10.98
CA ARG A 204 20.20 -12.10 10.69
C ARG A 204 19.36 -13.35 10.43
N VAL A 205 18.35 -13.60 11.26
CA VAL A 205 17.48 -14.77 11.15
C VAL A 205 16.64 -14.72 9.87
N GLU A 206 16.08 -13.56 9.51
CA GLU A 206 15.32 -13.38 8.27
C GLU A 206 16.18 -13.64 7.02
N ILE A 207 17.42 -13.13 6.99
CA ILE A 207 18.33 -13.35 5.85
C ILE A 207 18.77 -14.83 5.78
N ALA A 208 19.01 -15.47 6.93
CA ALA A 208 19.33 -16.90 6.97
C ALA A 208 18.16 -17.73 6.41
N TYR A 209 16.93 -17.41 6.80
CA TYR A 209 15.73 -18.03 6.26
C TYR A 209 15.63 -17.81 4.74
N ALA A 210 15.84 -16.59 4.26
CA ALA A 210 15.84 -16.28 2.83
C ALA A 210 16.87 -17.13 2.05
N LEU A 211 18.10 -17.28 2.56
CA LEU A 211 19.12 -18.14 1.95
C LEU A 211 18.72 -19.62 1.93
N GLU A 212 18.06 -20.12 2.98
CA GLU A 212 17.56 -21.49 3.02
C GLU A 212 16.44 -21.75 2.00
N ILE A 213 15.50 -20.81 1.87
CA ILE A 213 14.44 -20.88 0.87
C ILE A 213 15.03 -20.82 -0.54
N LEU A 214 15.95 -19.89 -0.80
CA LEU A 214 16.54 -19.72 -2.13
C LEU A 214 17.30 -20.96 -2.61
N LYS A 215 17.98 -21.68 -1.70
CA LYS A 215 18.65 -22.95 -2.00
C LYS A 215 17.70 -24.06 -2.47
N LYS A 216 16.45 -24.05 -2.04
CA LYS A 216 15.44 -25.00 -2.52
C LYS A 216 15.06 -24.69 -3.97
N GLY A 217 15.20 -23.44 -4.40
CA GLY A 217 14.90 -23.01 -5.77
C GLY A 217 13.41 -23.05 -6.11
N GLU A 218 12.55 -23.19 -5.10
CA GLU A 218 11.09 -23.27 -5.27
C GLU A 218 10.48 -21.88 -5.16
N LYS A 219 9.62 -21.53 -6.12
CA LYS A 219 8.83 -20.30 -6.08
C LYS A 219 7.57 -20.53 -5.23
N GLN A 220 7.54 -19.95 -4.03
CA GLN A 220 6.42 -20.01 -3.08
C GLN A 220 6.23 -18.65 -2.39
N PRO A 221 5.81 -17.60 -3.13
CA PRO A 221 5.69 -16.26 -2.58
C PRO A 221 4.59 -16.17 -1.51
N ASN A 222 4.91 -15.58 -0.35
CA ASN A 222 3.92 -15.17 0.65
C ASN A 222 3.26 -13.84 0.23
N SER A 223 2.42 -13.90 -0.80
CA SER A 223 1.76 -12.71 -1.39
C SER A 223 0.44 -12.40 -0.70
N TYR A 224 0.24 -11.14 -0.31
CA TYR A 224 -1.05 -10.65 0.18
C TYR A 224 -2.12 -10.71 -0.92
N TYR A 225 -1.76 -10.32 -2.14
CA TYR A 225 -2.65 -10.37 -3.30
C TYR A 225 -3.23 -11.79 -3.52
N LEU A 226 -2.38 -12.82 -3.46
CA LEU A 226 -2.82 -14.21 -3.63
C LEU A 226 -3.71 -14.72 -2.48
N GLN A 227 -3.60 -14.14 -1.28
CA GLN A 227 -4.29 -14.61 -0.07
C GLN A 227 -5.60 -13.89 0.24
N ARG A 228 -5.70 -12.59 -0.09
CA ARG A 228 -6.81 -11.73 0.35
C ARG A 228 -8.19 -12.22 -0.11
N GLY A 229 -8.27 -12.80 -1.31
CA GLY A 229 -9.52 -13.28 -1.90
C GLY A 229 -10.41 -12.16 -2.44
N ASN A 230 -11.74 -12.38 -2.43
CA ASN A 230 -12.71 -11.47 -3.04
C ASN A 230 -12.88 -10.17 -2.24
N TRP A 231 -12.84 -9.02 -2.93
CA TRP A 231 -12.97 -7.69 -2.33
C TRP A 231 -14.18 -7.55 -1.41
N LYS A 232 -15.36 -8.04 -1.82
CA LYS A 232 -16.61 -7.84 -1.09
C LYS A 232 -16.58 -8.55 0.25
N ASN A 233 -16.10 -9.80 0.26
CA ASN A 233 -15.93 -10.57 1.49
C ASN A 233 -14.90 -9.93 2.42
N HIS A 234 -13.78 -9.46 1.87
CA HIS A 234 -12.74 -8.77 2.64
C HIS A 234 -13.30 -7.51 3.31
N TYR A 235 -13.94 -6.60 2.57
CA TYR A 235 -14.49 -5.36 3.16
C TYR A 235 -15.72 -5.59 4.04
N GLN A 236 -16.48 -6.66 3.84
CA GLN A 236 -17.60 -7.01 4.73
C GLN A 236 -17.11 -7.25 6.16
N GLN A 237 -15.90 -7.79 6.33
CA GLN A 237 -15.30 -8.01 7.66
C GLN A 237 -14.84 -6.70 8.31
N LEU A 238 -14.62 -5.65 7.53
CA LEU A 238 -14.12 -4.34 7.98
C LEU A 238 -15.23 -3.33 8.29
N VAL A 239 -16.50 -3.68 8.06
CA VAL A 239 -17.66 -2.80 8.31
C VAL A 239 -17.61 -2.10 9.67
N PRO A 240 -17.29 -2.77 10.80
CA PRO A 240 -17.23 -2.09 12.09
C PRO A 240 -16.29 -0.88 12.09
N LEU A 241 -15.14 -0.95 11.43
CA LEU A 241 -14.16 0.14 11.37
C LEU A 241 -14.72 1.39 10.67
N PHE A 242 -15.55 1.20 9.64
CA PHE A 242 -16.18 2.30 8.89
C PHE A 242 -17.37 2.91 9.61
N GLU A 243 -17.91 2.23 10.63
CA GLU A 243 -18.97 2.73 11.50
C GLU A 243 -18.42 3.43 12.74
N THR A 244 -17.32 2.92 13.33
CA THR A 244 -16.82 3.38 14.63
C THR A 244 -15.59 4.28 14.57
N GLU A 245 -14.63 3.98 13.68
CA GLU A 245 -13.28 4.57 13.74
C GLU A 245 -13.01 5.58 12.62
N LYS A 246 -13.77 5.53 11.51
CA LYS A 246 -13.58 6.36 10.31
C LYS A 246 -12.11 6.31 9.85
N PRO A 247 -11.69 5.22 9.16
CA PRO A 247 -10.29 4.85 8.98
C PRO A 247 -9.37 5.96 8.45
N MET A 248 -9.87 6.80 7.54
CA MET A 248 -9.09 7.91 6.99
C MET A 248 -8.72 8.99 8.02
N LEU A 249 -9.50 9.14 9.10
CA LEU A 249 -9.21 10.07 10.19
C LEU A 249 -8.17 9.53 11.17
N ALA A 250 -7.91 8.21 11.17
CA ALA A 250 -6.98 7.60 12.12
C ALA A 250 -5.55 8.14 11.94
N GLY A 251 -5.07 8.27 10.68
CA GLY A 251 -3.76 8.83 10.37
C GLY A 251 -3.68 10.37 10.53
N ILE A 252 -4.70 11.09 10.08
CA ILE A 252 -4.74 12.57 10.12
C ILE A 252 -4.75 13.10 11.56
N THR A 253 -5.34 12.35 12.49
CA THR A 253 -5.43 12.74 13.91
C THR A 253 -4.16 12.50 14.71
N SER A 254 -3.18 11.76 14.17
CA SER A 254 -1.95 11.38 14.85
C SER A 254 -0.92 12.51 14.95
N ASN A 255 -0.90 13.42 13.97
CA ASN A 255 0.07 14.53 13.90
C ASN A 255 -0.49 15.91 14.28
N VAL A 256 -1.79 16.01 14.61
CA VAL A 256 -2.37 17.29 15.05
C VAL A 256 -2.03 17.51 16.52
N GLY A 257 -1.22 18.53 16.80
CA GLY A 257 -0.91 18.92 18.16
C GLY A 257 -2.20 19.24 18.92
N ARG A 258 -2.29 18.79 20.17
CA ARG A 258 -3.47 19.01 21.06
C ARG A 258 -3.97 20.46 21.05
N ASN A 259 -3.09 21.43 20.84
CA ASN A 259 -3.41 22.85 20.85
C ASN A 259 -3.63 23.47 19.47
N ASP A 260 -3.36 22.74 18.39
CA ASP A 260 -3.52 23.23 17.02
C ASP A 260 -4.99 23.38 16.66
N LEU A 261 -5.26 24.18 15.63
CA LEU A 261 -6.62 24.29 15.11
C LEU A 261 -7.09 22.93 14.63
N CYS A 262 -8.30 22.57 15.05
CA CYS A 262 -8.87 21.27 14.77
C CYS A 262 -9.08 21.13 13.25
N PRO A 263 -8.61 20.04 12.63
CA PRO A 263 -8.64 19.86 11.17
C PRO A 263 -10.06 19.77 10.59
N CYS A 264 -11.09 19.58 11.44
CA CYS A 264 -12.49 19.63 11.02
C CYS A 264 -13.03 21.04 10.71
N GLY A 265 -12.16 22.06 10.68
CA GLY A 265 -12.54 23.44 10.31
C GLY A 265 -13.36 24.19 11.37
N SER A 266 -13.52 23.65 12.58
CA SER A 266 -14.37 24.27 13.61
C SER A 266 -13.80 25.54 14.25
N GLY A 267 -12.56 25.92 13.91
CA GLY A 267 -11.83 27.03 14.53
C GLY A 267 -11.46 26.83 16.02
N LYS A 268 -11.70 25.63 16.58
CA LYS A 268 -11.39 25.29 17.97
C LYS A 268 -10.07 24.54 18.04
N LYS A 269 -9.38 24.57 19.19
CA LYS A 269 -8.20 23.72 19.42
C LYS A 269 -8.59 22.24 19.36
N TYR A 270 -7.73 21.39 18.80
CA TYR A 270 -7.99 19.96 18.58
C TYR A 270 -8.44 19.23 19.87
N LYS A 271 -7.77 19.50 21.00
CA LYS A 271 -8.12 18.98 22.35
C LYS A 271 -9.51 19.37 22.87
N HIS A 272 -10.16 20.34 22.25
CA HIS A 272 -11.49 20.85 22.63
C HIS A 272 -12.55 20.56 21.57
N CYS A 273 -12.19 19.83 20.52
CA CYS A 273 -13.07 19.48 19.43
C CYS A 273 -12.99 17.97 19.16
N CYS A 274 -12.46 17.55 18.01
CA CYS A 274 -12.46 16.14 17.61
C CYS A 274 -11.74 15.23 18.59
N MET A 275 -10.66 15.67 19.25
CA MET A 275 -9.97 14.82 20.22
C MET A 275 -10.84 14.42 21.41
N LYS A 276 -11.73 15.31 21.89
CA LYS A 276 -12.68 14.97 22.96
C LYS A 276 -13.71 13.94 22.54
N LYS A 277 -14.07 13.94 21.25
CA LYS A 277 -15.02 12.97 20.69
C LYS A 277 -14.37 11.59 20.53
N ILE A 278 -13.06 11.55 20.32
CA ILE A 278 -12.26 10.32 20.21
C ILE A 278 -11.93 9.74 21.60
N GLN A 279 -11.68 10.60 22.60
CA GLN A 279 -11.30 10.18 23.96
C GLN A 279 -12.49 9.96 24.92
N GLY A 280 -13.72 10.10 24.43
CA GLY A 280 -14.93 9.96 25.24
C GLY A 280 -15.72 8.72 24.86
N ASN A 281 -15.39 7.59 25.50
CA ASN A 281 -16.34 6.57 25.93
C ASN A 281 -16.57 6.77 27.43
#